data_AF-A0A8C2DFS5-F1
#
_entry.id   AF-A0A8C2DFS5-F1
#
_cell.length_a   1.000
_cell.length_b   1.000
_cell.length_c   1.000
_cell.angle_alpha   90.00
_cell.angle_beta   90.00
_cell.angle_gamma   90.00
#
_symmetry.space_group_name_H-M   'P 1'
#
loop_
_entity.id
_entity.type
_entity.pdbx_description
1 polymer ?
#
loop_
_entity_poly.entity_id
_entity_poly.type
_entity_poly.pdbx_seq_one_letter_code
_entity_poly.pdbx_strand_id
1 'polypeptide(L)'
;MTFLIVTVAWAAHIRLFQVIERIDDTLALLNLACMMLITFLPYTFSLMATFPNNTLGILLFCACVMVIGLIQALIVLYGFSHPFLLNDQIQMPENQAYYKRRILEVIMRVPIMCLFASVFSVIFIQVSYIILAIVIFLPYISQCLKWIRSKAIGQVEDSPDSVPFYTYHPSEPLREERVEAFSDGVYAIVATLLILDICEDNVPDPSVVKKEFNNSLVAALQEYGPEYLAYFGSFATVGLLWFVHHSLFLHVTKATRLMGLFNTFSLAFVGGLPLAYQLTHEFPRGSRNELEAVQISCVIIFFAGLFQLAMWVTALFTERETLHPYVRYGGREHAFMLAKLSLYPCVALGTFVFTCVLSRFSTSIFHMMEIGVPFAFLVLRLLVRVALVLLRWLFCPARNDLDSVPVEEEDSQLPINDIVT
;
A
#
# COMPACT_ATOMS: atom_id res chain seq x y z
N MET A 1 -1.92 12.92 4.82
CA MET A 1 -1.64 12.76 6.27
C MET A 1 -2.61 11.80 6.94
N THR A 2 -3.93 11.98 6.77
CA THR A 2 -4.98 11.10 7.31
C THR A 2 -4.74 9.61 7.07
N PHE A 3 -4.45 9.21 5.82
CA PHE A 3 -4.15 7.81 5.47
C PHE A 3 -2.97 7.24 6.28
N LEU A 4 -1.90 8.02 6.45
CA LEU A 4 -0.73 7.60 7.23
C LEU A 4 -1.05 7.45 8.72
N ILE A 5 -1.91 8.30 9.28
CA ILE A 5 -2.38 8.20 10.68
C ILE A 5 -3.13 6.88 10.88
N VAL A 6 -4.10 6.60 9.99
CA VAL A 6 -4.88 5.35 10.04
C VAL A 6 -3.97 4.14 9.89
N THR A 7 -2.97 4.21 9.01
CA THR A 7 -2.00 3.11 8.83
C THR A 7 -1.11 2.90 10.06
N VAL A 8 -0.69 3.96 10.76
CA VAL A 8 0.02 3.83 12.05
C VAL A 8 -0.87 3.16 13.09
N ALA A 9 -2.14 3.59 13.21
CA ALA A 9 -3.08 3.00 14.15
C ALA A 9 -3.34 1.50 13.84
N TRP A 10 -3.51 1.17 12.56
CA TRP A 10 -3.66 -0.19 12.06
C TRP A 10 -2.41 -1.05 12.32
N ALA A 11 -1.20 -0.52 12.10
CA ALA A 11 0.03 -1.24 12.36
C ALA A 11 0.25 -1.50 13.86
N ALA A 12 -0.11 -0.54 14.72
CA ALA A 12 -0.10 -0.71 16.17
C ALA A 12 -1.10 -1.79 16.62
N HIS A 13 -2.29 -1.78 16.04
CA HIS A 13 -3.34 -2.77 16.27
C HIS A 13 -2.90 -4.19 15.88
N ILE A 14 -2.31 -4.38 14.70
CA ILE A 14 -1.81 -5.70 14.28
C ILE A 14 -0.75 -6.22 15.24
N ARG A 15 0.20 -5.38 15.66
CA ARG A 15 1.26 -5.80 16.59
C ARG A 15 0.69 -6.28 17.92
N LEU A 16 -0.39 -5.66 18.38
CA LEU A 16 -1.11 -6.08 19.59
C LEU A 16 -1.75 -7.46 19.40
N PHE A 17 -2.45 -7.68 18.28
CA PHE A 17 -3.11 -8.96 17.98
C PHE A 17 -2.18 -10.05 17.41
N GLN A 18 -0.91 -9.75 17.18
CA GLN A 18 0.09 -10.80 16.98
C GLN A 18 0.50 -11.44 18.33
N VAL A 19 0.37 -10.71 19.46
CA VAL A 19 0.63 -11.21 20.84
C VAL A 19 -0.56 -11.99 21.38
N ILE A 20 -1.76 -11.47 21.14
CA ILE A 20 -3.04 -12.04 21.58
C ILE A 20 -3.54 -12.97 20.48
N GLU A 21 -3.38 -14.27 20.67
CA GLU A 21 -3.73 -15.28 19.67
C GLU A 21 -5.21 -15.64 19.70
N ARG A 22 -5.80 -15.71 20.89
CA ARG A 22 -7.22 -16.06 21.07
C ARG A 22 -8.00 -14.83 21.54
N ILE A 23 -9.21 -14.68 21.02
CA ILE A 23 -10.10 -13.55 21.32
C ILE A 23 -11.34 -14.11 22.02
N ASP A 24 -11.71 -13.49 23.15
CA ASP A 24 -13.00 -13.69 23.81
C ASP A 24 -13.95 -12.51 23.56
N ASP A 25 -15.18 -12.61 24.04
CA ASP A 25 -16.21 -11.58 23.83
C ASP A 25 -15.80 -10.22 24.43
N THR A 26 -15.08 -10.21 25.55
CA THR A 26 -14.64 -8.97 26.20
C THR A 26 -13.59 -8.25 25.36
N LEU A 27 -12.58 -8.99 24.89
CA LEU A 27 -11.57 -8.47 23.97
C LEU A 27 -12.18 -8.04 22.64
N ALA A 28 -13.17 -8.78 22.12
CA ALA A 28 -13.90 -8.41 20.92
C ALA A 28 -14.64 -7.07 21.10
N LEU A 29 -15.33 -6.86 22.22
CA LEU A 29 -16.01 -5.60 22.53
C LEU A 29 -15.03 -4.43 22.70
N LEU A 30 -13.91 -4.64 23.41
CA LEU A 30 -12.86 -3.62 23.53
C LEU A 30 -12.25 -3.29 22.16
N ASN A 31 -12.05 -4.30 21.33
CA ASN A 31 -11.58 -4.11 19.96
C ASN A 31 -12.59 -3.30 19.12
N LEU A 32 -13.88 -3.62 19.19
CA LEU A 32 -14.92 -2.85 18.51
C LEU A 32 -14.96 -1.39 18.97
N ALA A 33 -14.83 -1.14 20.28
CA ALA A 33 -14.72 0.22 20.81
C ALA A 33 -13.49 0.97 20.28
N CYS A 34 -12.35 0.27 20.16
CA CYS A 34 -11.14 0.81 19.53
C CYS A 34 -11.36 1.16 18.06
N MET A 35 -11.96 0.25 17.28
CA MET A 35 -12.26 0.47 15.85
C MET A 35 -13.22 1.65 15.64
N MET A 36 -14.25 1.78 16.47
CA MET A 36 -15.18 2.92 16.45
C MET A 36 -14.44 4.25 16.61
N LEU A 37 -13.50 4.35 17.56
CA LEU A 37 -12.70 5.57 17.74
C LEU A 37 -11.73 5.82 16.58
N ILE A 38 -11.11 4.77 16.03
CA ILE A 38 -10.25 4.90 14.84
C ILE A 38 -11.04 5.44 13.66
N THR A 39 -12.28 4.98 13.45
CA THR A 39 -13.16 5.50 12.38
C THR A 39 -13.62 6.95 12.59
N PHE A 40 -13.50 7.48 13.81
CA PHE A 40 -13.80 8.89 14.11
C PHE A 40 -12.60 9.82 13.89
N LEU A 41 -11.37 9.30 13.76
CA LEU A 41 -10.17 10.10 13.50
C LEU A 41 -10.27 10.98 12.23
N PRO A 42 -10.78 10.50 11.08
CA PRO A 42 -10.95 11.34 9.89
C PRO A 42 -11.80 12.59 10.14
N TYR A 43 -12.88 12.46 10.92
CA TYR A 43 -13.71 13.61 11.31
C TYR A 43 -12.94 14.63 12.14
N THR A 44 -12.21 14.18 13.17
CA THR A 44 -11.39 15.07 13.99
C THR A 44 -10.31 15.79 13.18
N PHE A 45 -9.70 15.10 12.20
CA PHE A 45 -8.73 15.71 11.29
C PHE A 45 -9.39 16.71 10.35
N SER A 46 -10.58 16.42 9.82
CA SER A 46 -11.36 17.36 9.01
C SER A 46 -11.64 18.65 9.79
N LEU A 47 -12.10 18.53 11.04
CA LEU A 47 -12.37 19.68 11.90
C LEU A 47 -11.10 20.52 12.15
N MET A 48 -9.97 19.86 12.38
CA MET A 48 -8.66 20.49 12.53
C MET A 48 -8.20 21.20 11.25
N ALA A 49 -8.46 20.64 10.08
CA ALA A 49 -8.11 21.24 8.79
C ALA A 49 -8.99 22.44 8.44
N THR A 50 -10.29 22.40 8.74
CA THR A 50 -11.24 23.50 8.48
C THR A 50 -11.02 24.68 9.42
N PHE A 51 -10.69 24.44 10.70
CA PHE A 51 -10.49 25.48 11.70
C PHE A 51 -9.08 25.41 12.32
N PRO A 52 -8.02 25.69 11.54
CA PRO A 52 -6.64 25.46 11.99
C PRO A 52 -6.21 26.35 13.15
N ASN A 53 -6.85 27.51 13.30
CA ASN A 53 -6.60 28.47 14.39
C ASN A 53 -7.43 28.18 15.64
N ASN A 54 -8.37 27.23 15.59
CA ASN A 54 -9.18 26.84 16.74
C ASN A 54 -8.58 25.60 17.40
N THR A 55 -8.40 25.65 18.72
CA THR A 55 -7.80 24.56 19.50
C THR A 55 -8.70 23.32 19.59
N LEU A 56 -10.02 23.47 19.39
CA LEU A 56 -10.99 22.38 19.53
C LEU A 56 -10.66 21.17 18.64
N GLY A 57 -10.23 21.39 17.38
CA GLY A 57 -9.88 20.30 16.47
C GLY A 57 -8.71 19.46 16.98
N ILE A 58 -7.67 20.12 17.50
CA ILE A 58 -6.49 19.48 18.09
C ILE A 58 -6.86 18.73 19.36
N LEU A 59 -7.63 19.36 20.26
CA LEU A 59 -8.05 18.75 21.52
C LEU A 59 -8.88 17.49 21.28
N LEU A 60 -9.83 17.53 20.35
CA LEU A 60 -10.64 16.36 19.99
C LEU A 60 -9.78 15.26 19.37
N PHE A 61 -8.88 15.58 18.44
CA PHE A 61 -7.95 14.61 17.86
C PHE A 61 -7.09 13.94 18.94
N CYS A 62 -6.47 14.73 19.82
CA CYS A 62 -5.65 14.23 20.91
C CYS A 62 -6.46 13.37 21.90
N ALA A 63 -7.68 13.80 22.25
CA ALA A 63 -8.58 13.04 23.11
C ALA A 63 -8.90 11.67 22.51
N CYS A 64 -9.27 11.62 21.23
CA CYS A 64 -9.54 10.35 20.55
C CYS A 64 -8.32 9.42 20.55
N VAL A 65 -7.13 9.92 20.22
CA VAL A 65 -5.90 9.12 20.23
C VAL A 65 -5.53 8.64 21.64
N MET A 66 -5.73 9.48 22.67
CA MET A 66 -5.50 9.08 24.07
C MET A 66 -6.46 7.96 24.50
N VAL A 67 -7.75 8.06 24.16
CA VAL A 67 -8.73 7.01 24.48
C VAL A 67 -8.42 5.71 23.73
N ILE A 68 -8.04 5.79 22.45
CA ILE A 68 -7.58 4.62 21.68
C ILE A 68 -6.42 3.93 22.39
N GLY A 69 -5.39 4.69 22.78
CA GLY A 69 -4.23 4.12 23.49
C GLY A 69 -4.57 3.55 24.86
N LEU A 70 -5.51 4.17 25.59
CA LEU A 70 -6.01 3.64 26.86
C LEU A 70 -6.75 2.31 26.67
N ILE A 71 -7.62 2.20 25.67
CA ILE A 71 -8.31 0.94 25.35
C ILE A 71 -7.31 -0.14 24.93
N GLN A 72 -6.32 0.20 24.10
CA GLN A 72 -5.24 -0.73 23.75
C GLN A 72 -4.43 -1.17 24.97
N ALA A 73 -4.15 -0.27 25.91
CA ALA A 73 -3.50 -0.61 27.17
C ALA A 73 -4.38 -1.53 28.03
N LEU A 74 -5.69 -1.30 28.09
CA LEU A 74 -6.64 -2.19 28.78
C LEU A 74 -6.67 -3.59 28.16
N ILE A 75 -6.65 -3.68 26.81
CA ILE A 75 -6.55 -4.96 26.08
C ILE A 75 -5.28 -5.70 26.48
N VAL A 76 -4.12 -5.02 26.56
CA VAL A 76 -2.88 -5.62 27.03
C VAL A 76 -3.03 -6.09 28.47
N LEU A 77 -3.49 -5.23 29.38
CA LEU A 77 -3.63 -5.59 30.79
C LEU A 77 -4.54 -6.81 30.98
N TYR A 78 -5.63 -6.90 30.22
CA TYR A 78 -6.58 -8.01 30.24
C TYR A 78 -6.01 -9.30 29.62
N GLY A 79 -5.35 -9.21 28.46
CA GLY A 79 -4.69 -10.36 27.83
C GLY A 79 -3.60 -10.96 28.74
N PHE A 80 -2.86 -10.11 29.45
CA PHE A 80 -1.86 -10.55 30.41
C PHE A 80 -2.44 -11.05 31.74
N SER A 81 -3.67 -10.71 32.11
CA SER A 81 -4.35 -11.31 33.27
C SER A 81 -4.92 -12.71 32.97
N HIS A 82 -5.10 -13.05 31.70
CA HIS A 82 -5.64 -14.33 31.23
C HIS A 82 -4.65 -15.02 30.28
N PRO A 83 -3.62 -15.73 30.80
CA PRO A 83 -2.53 -16.27 30.00
C PRO A 83 -2.94 -17.18 28.85
N PHE A 84 -4.10 -17.84 28.94
CA PHE A 84 -4.63 -18.72 27.88
C PHE A 84 -4.99 -17.98 26.57
N LEU A 85 -5.10 -16.65 26.60
CA LEU A 85 -5.39 -15.81 25.43
C LEU A 85 -4.11 -15.44 24.66
N LEU A 86 -2.96 -15.53 25.33
CA LEU A 86 -1.66 -15.18 24.76
C LEU A 86 -1.11 -16.33 23.94
N ASN A 87 -0.29 -15.98 22.95
CA ASN A 87 0.48 -16.93 22.17
C ASN A 87 1.31 -17.86 23.09
N ASP A 88 1.32 -19.15 22.78
CA ASP A 88 2.00 -20.21 23.53
C ASP A 88 3.48 -19.89 23.83
N GLN A 89 4.15 -19.13 22.96
CA GLN A 89 5.54 -18.70 23.16
C GLN A 89 5.72 -17.67 24.29
N ILE A 90 4.68 -16.92 24.65
CA ILE A 90 4.71 -15.81 25.64
C ILE A 90 4.17 -16.25 27.01
N GLN A 91 3.59 -17.45 27.10
CA GLN A 91 3.01 -17.97 28.34
C GLN A 91 4.05 -18.28 29.43
N MET A 92 5.36 -18.24 29.13
CA MET A 92 6.41 -18.50 30.11
C MET A 92 6.47 -17.40 31.20
N PRO A 93 6.34 -17.77 32.50
CA PRO A 93 6.11 -16.82 33.59
C PRO A 93 7.30 -15.88 33.87
N GLU A 94 8.52 -16.31 33.57
CA GLU A 94 9.75 -15.57 33.88
C GLU A 94 9.89 -14.27 33.05
N ASN A 95 9.32 -14.24 31.83
CA ASN A 95 9.42 -13.08 30.93
C ASN A 95 8.13 -12.26 30.78
N GLN A 96 7.01 -12.73 31.35
CA GLN A 96 5.70 -12.15 31.12
C GLN A 96 5.60 -10.69 31.61
N ALA A 97 6.17 -10.38 32.78
CA ALA A 97 6.20 -9.02 33.33
C ALA A 97 7.05 -8.05 32.48
N TYR A 98 8.15 -8.55 31.92
CA TYR A 98 9.03 -7.78 31.03
C TYR A 98 8.32 -7.43 29.72
N TYR A 99 7.69 -8.41 29.05
CA TYR A 99 6.93 -8.17 27.82
C TYR A 99 5.75 -7.23 28.04
N LYS A 100 4.98 -7.44 29.12
CA LYS A 100 3.86 -6.56 29.50
C LYS A 100 4.30 -5.11 29.60
N ARG A 101 5.39 -4.85 30.36
CA ARG A 101 5.92 -3.49 30.53
C ARG A 101 6.38 -2.89 29.21
N ARG A 102 7.12 -3.65 28.40
CA ARG A 102 7.66 -3.18 27.12
C ARG A 102 6.56 -2.85 26.10
N ILE A 103 5.52 -3.67 26.01
CA ILE A 103 4.36 -3.41 25.13
C ILE A 103 3.61 -2.16 25.60
N LEU A 104 3.36 -2.04 26.90
CA LEU A 104 2.68 -0.89 27.48
C LEU A 104 3.45 0.42 27.25
N GLU A 105 4.78 0.42 27.42
CA GLU A 105 5.63 1.58 27.14
C GLU A 105 5.54 2.02 25.66
N VAL A 106 5.47 1.08 24.71
CA VAL A 106 5.32 1.38 23.29
C VAL A 106 3.94 1.97 22.97
N ILE A 107 2.87 1.37 23.48
CA ILE A 107 1.49 1.82 23.24
C ILE A 107 1.24 3.19 23.86
N MET A 108 1.71 3.41 25.10
CA MET A 108 1.47 4.65 25.84
C MET A 108 2.29 5.84 25.33
N ARG A 109 3.34 5.61 24.54
CA ARG A 109 4.16 6.69 23.96
C ARG A 109 3.33 7.69 23.14
N VAL A 110 2.42 7.20 22.30
CA VAL A 110 1.60 8.06 21.43
C VAL A 110 0.60 8.90 22.24
N PRO A 111 -0.23 8.32 23.13
CA PRO A 111 -1.07 9.08 24.06
C PRO A 111 -0.32 10.13 24.88
N ILE A 112 0.86 9.81 25.39
CA ILE A 112 1.68 10.77 26.15
C ILE A 112 2.07 11.97 25.29
N MET A 113 2.51 11.74 24.05
CA MET A 113 2.84 12.83 23.12
C MET A 113 1.60 13.65 22.73
N CYS A 114 0.43 13.02 22.58
CA CYS A 114 -0.84 13.71 22.36
C CYS A 114 -1.28 14.53 23.57
N LEU A 115 -1.02 14.06 24.79
CA LEU A 115 -1.26 14.84 26.01
C LEU A 115 -0.39 16.10 26.03
N PHE A 116 0.90 16.00 25.70
CA PHE A 116 1.75 17.18 25.53
C PHE A 116 1.23 18.11 24.43
N ALA A 117 0.85 17.58 23.27
CA ALA A 117 0.28 18.37 22.17
C ALA A 117 -0.98 19.13 22.59
N SER A 118 -1.85 18.50 23.40
CA SER A 118 -3.07 19.09 23.96
C SER A 118 -2.79 20.21 24.97
N VAL A 119 -1.73 20.08 25.78
CA VAL A 119 -1.32 21.16 26.70
C VAL A 119 -0.75 22.34 25.91
N PHE A 120 0.13 22.06 24.94
CA PHE A 120 0.73 23.10 24.11
C PHE A 120 -0.26 23.79 23.18
N SER A 121 -1.36 23.14 22.79
CA SER A 121 -2.35 23.79 21.90
C SER A 121 -2.99 25.02 22.53
N VAL A 122 -3.10 25.08 23.86
CA VAL A 122 -3.66 26.25 24.57
C VAL A 122 -2.64 27.39 24.65
N ILE A 123 -1.34 27.09 24.62
CA ILE A 123 -0.25 28.08 24.77
C ILE A 123 0.23 28.55 23.38
N PHE A 124 0.62 27.60 22.53
CA PHE A 124 1.17 27.83 21.18
C PHE A 124 0.68 26.76 20.20
N ILE A 125 -0.35 27.09 19.42
CA ILE A 125 -0.97 26.17 18.45
C ILE A 125 0.06 25.58 17.46
N GLN A 126 1.02 26.37 16.99
CA GLN A 126 2.03 25.92 16.02
C GLN A 126 2.91 24.79 16.57
N VAL A 127 3.28 24.84 17.86
CA VAL A 127 4.08 23.79 18.51
C VAL A 127 3.30 22.49 18.58
N SER A 128 1.99 22.57 18.82
CA SER A 128 1.12 21.38 18.83
C SER A 128 1.10 20.67 17.48
N TYR A 129 0.98 21.41 16.37
CA TYR A 129 1.07 20.86 15.03
C TYR A 129 2.42 20.18 14.74
N ILE A 130 3.53 20.75 15.23
CA ILE A 130 4.86 20.14 15.09
C ILE A 130 4.92 18.81 15.86
N ILE A 131 4.41 18.77 17.10
CA ILE A 131 4.36 17.54 17.90
C ILE A 131 3.53 16.47 17.20
N LEU A 132 2.35 16.84 16.67
CA LEU A 132 1.50 15.91 15.92
C LEU A 132 2.18 15.40 14.64
N ALA A 133 2.87 16.27 13.90
CA ALA A 133 3.66 15.86 12.75
C ALA A 133 4.76 14.85 13.16
N ILE A 134 5.47 15.11 14.26
CA ILE A 134 6.48 14.18 14.79
C ILE A 134 5.84 12.83 15.14
N VAL A 135 4.69 12.80 15.81
CA VAL A 135 3.99 11.54 16.15
C VAL A 135 3.69 10.71 14.89
N ILE A 136 3.29 11.36 13.80
CA ILE A 136 2.94 10.70 12.54
C ILE A 136 4.18 10.23 11.78
N PHE A 137 5.20 11.08 11.67
CA PHE A 137 6.37 10.81 10.81
C PHE A 137 7.51 10.06 11.49
N LEU A 138 7.65 10.17 12.81
CA LEU A 138 8.74 9.54 13.57
C LEU A 138 8.83 8.02 13.37
N PRO A 139 7.73 7.23 13.34
CA PRO A 139 7.81 5.80 13.07
C PRO A 139 8.46 5.52 11.72
N TYR A 140 8.05 6.24 10.69
CA TYR A 140 8.51 6.09 9.31
C TYR A 140 9.97 6.53 9.14
N ILE A 141 10.33 7.69 9.70
CA ILE A 141 11.71 8.22 9.67
C ILE A 141 12.65 7.27 10.42
N SER A 142 12.26 6.83 11.62
CA SER A 142 13.08 5.92 12.43
C SER A 142 13.35 4.59 11.72
N GLN A 143 12.38 4.11 10.93
CA GLN A 143 12.50 2.87 10.20
C GLN A 143 13.42 3.00 8.99
N CYS A 144 13.29 4.09 8.23
CA CYS A 144 14.18 4.40 7.12
C CYS A 144 15.63 4.59 7.62
N LEU A 145 15.84 5.36 8.69
CA LEU A 145 17.15 5.58 9.30
C LEU A 145 17.78 4.29 9.82
N LYS A 146 17.02 3.41 10.46
CA LYS A 146 17.53 2.10 10.92
C LYS A 146 18.03 1.24 9.78
N TRP A 147 17.29 1.20 8.67
CA TRP A 147 17.71 0.47 7.48
C TRP A 147 18.99 1.06 6.85
N ILE A 148 19.02 2.39 6.65
CA ILE A 148 20.21 3.08 6.12
C ILE A 148 21.43 2.80 7.02
N ARG A 149 21.25 2.91 8.34
CA ARG A 149 22.32 2.64 9.33
C ARG A 149 22.83 1.21 9.25
N SER A 150 21.92 0.23 9.20
CA SER A 150 22.28 -1.19 9.10
C SER A 150 23.08 -1.51 7.84
N LYS A 151 22.85 -0.76 6.77
CA LYS A 151 23.55 -0.94 5.49
C LYS A 151 24.86 -0.15 5.41
N ALA A 152 24.92 1.03 6.04
CA ALA A 152 26.09 1.92 6.00
C ALA A 152 27.19 1.52 7.00
N ILE A 153 26.83 1.03 8.19
CA ILE A 153 27.80 0.72 9.27
C ILE A 153 28.12 -0.80 9.33
N GLY A 154 27.50 -1.61 8.46
CA GLY A 154 27.47 -3.07 8.63
C GLY A 154 26.54 -3.46 9.77
N GLN A 155 26.20 -4.75 9.87
CA GLN A 155 25.45 -5.26 11.02
C GLN A 155 26.28 -5.02 12.27
N VAL A 156 25.97 -3.97 13.02
CA VAL A 156 26.39 -3.89 14.41
C VAL A 156 25.62 -5.02 15.08
N GLU A 157 26.32 -6.12 15.36
CA GLU A 157 25.87 -7.13 16.30
C GLU A 157 25.42 -6.39 17.56
N ASP A 158 24.11 -6.39 17.79
CA ASP A 158 23.57 -6.10 19.10
C ASP A 158 24.33 -7.03 20.06
N SER A 159 25.05 -6.43 20.99
CA SER A 159 26.06 -7.06 21.87
C SER A 159 25.62 -8.41 22.47
N PRO A 160 26.57 -9.36 22.69
CA PRO A 160 26.30 -10.78 23.00
C PRO A 160 25.76 -11.07 24.40
N ASP A 161 25.39 -10.08 25.21
CA ASP A 161 24.74 -10.28 26.52
C ASP A 161 23.20 -10.43 26.42
N SER A 162 22.65 -10.56 25.21
CA SER A 162 21.23 -10.91 25.01
C SER A 162 21.10 -12.39 24.62
N VAL A 163 20.80 -13.20 25.63
CA VAL A 163 20.59 -14.65 25.57
C VAL A 163 19.69 -15.03 24.37
N PRO A 164 20.08 -16.03 23.54
CA PRO A 164 19.33 -16.43 22.36
C PRO A 164 18.18 -17.36 22.76
N PHE A 165 17.06 -16.81 23.24
CA PHE A 165 15.84 -17.57 23.47
C PHE A 165 14.60 -16.71 23.15
N TYR A 166 13.91 -17.06 22.05
CA TYR A 166 12.58 -16.60 21.60
C TYR A 166 12.36 -15.09 21.43
N THR A 167 12.66 -14.60 20.22
CA THR A 167 12.45 -13.20 19.81
C THR A 167 11.02 -12.91 19.35
N TYR A 168 10.04 -12.86 20.25
CA TYR A 168 8.87 -12.01 20.00
C TYR A 168 9.27 -10.55 20.27
N HIS A 169 10.10 -10.01 19.36
CA HIS A 169 10.63 -8.67 19.50
C HIS A 169 9.59 -7.72 18.89
N PRO A 170 9.30 -6.55 19.50
CA PRO A 170 8.44 -5.54 18.88
C PRO A 170 8.85 -5.19 17.45
N SER A 171 10.08 -5.55 17.02
CA SER A 171 10.65 -5.45 15.67
C SER A 171 10.20 -6.50 14.65
N GLU A 172 9.40 -7.51 15.02
CA GLU A 172 8.95 -8.56 14.10
C GLU A 172 8.23 -8.03 12.85
N PRO A 173 8.32 -8.78 11.72
CA PRO A 173 7.61 -8.48 10.49
C PRO A 173 6.09 -8.50 10.72
N LEU A 174 5.35 -7.73 9.91
CA LEU A 174 3.89 -7.79 9.93
C LEU A 174 3.44 -9.12 9.32
N ARG A 175 2.32 -9.69 9.80
CA ARG A 175 1.70 -10.85 9.16
C ARG A 175 1.30 -10.47 7.73
N GLU A 176 1.71 -11.30 6.78
CA GLU A 176 1.51 -11.11 5.34
C GLU A 176 0.02 -10.94 5.00
N GLU A 177 -0.81 -11.88 5.44
CA GLU A 177 -2.26 -11.88 5.26
C GLU A 177 -2.92 -10.55 5.64
N ARG A 178 -2.43 -9.89 6.70
CA ARG A 178 -2.98 -8.61 7.16
C ARG A 178 -2.60 -7.49 6.21
N VAL A 179 -1.36 -7.48 5.73
CA VAL A 179 -0.85 -6.50 4.75
C VAL A 179 -1.60 -6.65 3.42
N GLU A 180 -1.82 -7.89 2.97
CA GLU A 180 -2.61 -8.19 1.77
C GLU A 180 -4.06 -7.73 1.95
N ALA A 181 -4.74 -8.12 3.02
CA ALA A 181 -6.14 -7.74 3.25
C ALA A 181 -6.34 -6.21 3.32
N PHE A 182 -5.40 -5.48 3.93
CA PHE A 182 -5.45 -4.01 3.92
C PHE A 182 -5.24 -3.43 2.52
N SER A 183 -4.31 -4.00 1.75
CA SER A 183 -4.03 -3.57 0.38
C SER A 183 -5.25 -3.82 -0.52
N ASP A 184 -5.83 -5.03 -0.47
CA ASP A 184 -7.04 -5.41 -1.19
C ASP A 184 -8.21 -4.48 -0.87
N GLY A 185 -8.39 -4.15 0.42
CA GLY A 185 -9.41 -3.18 0.85
C GLY A 185 -9.23 -1.80 0.22
N VAL A 186 -8.00 -1.29 0.14
CA VAL A 186 -7.71 0.01 -0.51
C VAL A 186 -7.99 -0.05 -2.01
N TYR A 187 -7.54 -1.09 -2.71
CA TYR A 187 -7.81 -1.26 -4.15
C TYR A 187 -9.31 -1.38 -4.44
N ALA A 188 -10.05 -2.13 -3.61
CA ALA A 188 -11.50 -2.25 -3.71
C ALA A 188 -12.20 -0.90 -3.53
N ILE A 189 -11.83 -0.12 -2.50
CA ILE A 189 -12.40 1.22 -2.28
C ILE A 189 -12.11 2.13 -3.47
N VAL A 190 -10.88 2.14 -3.98
CA VAL A 190 -10.52 2.95 -5.16
C VAL A 190 -11.36 2.56 -6.38
N ALA A 191 -11.52 1.27 -6.66
CA ALA A 191 -12.37 0.80 -7.75
C ALA A 191 -13.85 1.19 -7.56
N THR A 192 -14.37 1.16 -6.32
CA THR A 192 -15.74 1.59 -6.03
C THR A 192 -15.93 3.09 -6.21
N LEU A 193 -14.95 3.92 -5.84
CA LEU A 193 -15.02 5.37 -6.04
C LEU A 193 -15.08 5.73 -7.53
N LEU A 194 -14.35 5.00 -8.38
CA LEU A 194 -14.38 5.21 -9.83
C LEU A 194 -15.74 4.92 -10.46
N ILE A 195 -16.43 3.86 -10.03
CA ILE A 195 -17.77 3.56 -10.58
C ILE A 195 -18.83 4.50 -9.99
N LEU A 196 -18.68 4.95 -8.75
CA LEU A 196 -19.59 5.93 -8.15
C LEU A 196 -19.57 7.27 -8.89
N ASP A 197 -18.40 7.73 -9.33
CA ASP A 197 -18.22 8.94 -10.16
C ASP A 197 -19.07 8.85 -11.44
N ILE A 198 -18.95 7.73 -12.16
CA ILE A 198 -19.76 7.45 -13.37
C ILE A 198 -21.26 7.36 -13.06
N CYS A 199 -21.63 6.77 -11.92
CA CYS A 199 -23.03 6.67 -11.51
C CYS A 199 -23.64 8.02 -11.12
N GLU A 200 -22.82 8.97 -10.64
CA GLU A 200 -23.26 10.30 -10.26
C GLU A 200 -23.41 11.20 -11.49
N ASP A 201 -22.44 11.19 -12.41
CA ASP A 201 -22.37 12.17 -13.51
C ASP A 201 -23.03 11.70 -14.82
N ASN A 202 -23.10 10.40 -15.08
CA ASN A 202 -23.53 9.86 -16.38
C ASN A 202 -24.89 9.15 -16.37
N VAL A 203 -25.68 9.35 -15.32
CA VAL A 203 -27.08 8.92 -15.25
C VAL A 203 -27.98 10.12 -15.57
N PRO A 204 -28.55 10.21 -16.79
CA PRO A 204 -29.27 11.40 -17.20
C PRO A 204 -30.64 11.53 -16.51
N ASP A 205 -30.96 12.76 -16.09
CA ASP A 205 -32.28 13.08 -15.57
C ASP A 205 -33.38 12.92 -16.64
N PRO A 206 -34.57 12.40 -16.30
CA PRO A 206 -35.67 12.25 -17.25
C PRO A 206 -36.09 13.57 -17.93
N SER A 207 -35.95 14.70 -17.23
CA SER A 207 -36.22 16.03 -17.76
C SER A 207 -35.23 16.45 -18.85
N VAL A 208 -33.94 16.11 -18.67
CA VAL A 208 -32.86 16.37 -19.63
C VAL A 208 -33.05 15.51 -20.87
N VAL A 209 -33.31 14.20 -20.71
CA VAL A 209 -33.58 13.28 -21.83
C VAL A 209 -34.76 13.78 -22.68
N LYS A 210 -35.81 14.28 -22.03
CA LYS A 210 -36.99 14.80 -22.74
C LYS A 210 -36.70 16.10 -23.49
N LYS A 211 -35.93 17.01 -22.89
CA LYS A 211 -35.69 18.36 -23.42
C LYS A 211 -34.59 18.40 -24.49
N GLU A 212 -33.50 17.68 -24.27
CA GLU A 212 -32.28 17.77 -25.09
C GLU A 212 -32.16 16.62 -26.08
N PHE A 213 -32.74 15.45 -25.77
CA PHE A 213 -32.61 14.23 -26.58
C PHE A 213 -33.94 13.75 -27.16
N ASN A 214 -34.96 14.61 -27.25
CA ASN A 214 -36.29 14.28 -27.79
C ASN A 214 -36.92 13.01 -27.18
N ASN A 215 -36.73 12.82 -25.87
CA ASN A 215 -37.21 11.65 -25.13
C ASN A 215 -36.55 10.32 -25.57
N SER A 216 -35.37 10.37 -26.19
CA SER A 216 -34.57 9.21 -26.57
C SER A 216 -33.42 8.98 -25.59
N LEU A 217 -33.56 7.97 -24.74
CA LEU A 217 -32.49 7.56 -23.82
C LEU A 217 -31.25 7.07 -24.56
N VAL A 218 -31.42 6.40 -25.71
CA VAL A 218 -30.30 5.88 -26.50
C VAL A 218 -29.40 7.00 -27.00
N ALA A 219 -29.99 8.13 -27.42
CA ALA A 219 -29.21 9.29 -27.87
C ALA A 219 -28.41 9.91 -26.71
N ALA A 220 -29.00 10.00 -25.51
CA ALA A 220 -28.30 10.48 -24.32
C ALA A 220 -27.13 9.57 -23.93
N LEU A 221 -27.34 8.25 -23.92
CA LEU A 221 -26.30 7.27 -23.58
C LEU A 221 -25.15 7.22 -24.60
N GLN A 222 -25.44 7.49 -25.88
CA GLN A 222 -24.40 7.58 -26.91
C GLN A 222 -23.47 8.78 -26.69
N GLU A 223 -24.01 9.90 -26.19
CA GLU A 223 -23.21 11.09 -25.86
C GLU A 223 -22.21 10.81 -24.72
N TYR A 224 -22.63 10.06 -23.69
CA TYR A 224 -21.76 9.65 -22.58
C TYR A 224 -20.81 8.48 -22.88
N GLY A 225 -20.88 7.89 -24.07
CA GLY A 225 -20.06 6.72 -24.46
C GLY A 225 -18.56 6.83 -24.14
N PRO A 226 -17.88 7.97 -24.41
CA PRO A 226 -16.46 8.15 -24.08
C PRO A 226 -16.14 8.07 -22.58
N GLU A 227 -17.04 8.54 -21.70
CA GLU A 227 -16.89 8.50 -20.24
C GLU A 227 -16.85 7.05 -19.75
N TYR A 228 -17.75 6.20 -20.27
CA TYR A 228 -17.77 4.77 -19.95
C TYR A 228 -16.48 4.07 -20.39
N LEU A 229 -15.91 4.44 -21.54
CA LEU A 229 -14.64 3.86 -22.01
C LEU A 229 -13.47 4.28 -21.11
N ALA A 230 -13.43 5.54 -20.68
CA ALA A 230 -12.41 6.02 -19.76
C ALA A 230 -12.50 5.34 -18.39
N TYR A 231 -13.72 5.06 -17.90
CA TYR A 231 -13.93 4.23 -16.72
C TYR A 231 -13.28 2.84 -16.85
N PHE A 232 -13.43 2.16 -18.00
CA PHE A 232 -12.77 0.87 -18.19
C PHE A 232 -11.24 0.99 -18.19
N GLY A 233 -10.69 2.09 -18.73
CA GLY A 233 -9.25 2.39 -18.68
C GLY A 233 -8.73 2.62 -17.25
N SER A 234 -9.47 3.40 -16.45
CA SER A 234 -9.12 3.66 -15.05
C SER A 234 -9.24 2.39 -14.19
N PHE A 235 -10.33 1.63 -14.34
CA PHE A 235 -10.52 0.34 -13.67
C PHE A 235 -9.43 -0.66 -14.05
N ALA A 236 -9.07 -0.76 -15.34
CA ALA A 236 -7.98 -1.63 -15.78
C ALA A 236 -6.64 -1.23 -15.15
N THR A 237 -6.37 0.07 -15.00
CA THR A 237 -5.13 0.54 -14.36
C THR A 237 -5.07 0.16 -12.89
N VAL A 238 -6.16 0.38 -12.14
CA VAL A 238 -6.27 -0.04 -10.73
C VAL A 238 -6.11 -1.55 -10.59
N GLY A 239 -6.83 -2.32 -11.42
CA GLY A 239 -6.79 -3.78 -11.41
C GLY A 239 -5.41 -4.36 -11.76
N LEU A 240 -4.69 -3.74 -12.70
CA LEU A 240 -3.33 -4.17 -13.05
C LEU A 240 -2.30 -3.78 -11.98
N LEU A 241 -2.42 -2.61 -11.35
CA LEU A 241 -1.59 -2.25 -10.18
C LEU A 241 -1.83 -3.21 -9.01
N TRP A 242 -3.07 -3.62 -8.78
CA TRP A 242 -3.43 -4.67 -7.82
C TRP A 242 -2.82 -6.02 -8.23
N PHE A 243 -2.94 -6.41 -9.50
CA PHE A 243 -2.38 -7.67 -9.99
C PHE A 243 -0.84 -7.73 -9.83
N VAL A 244 -0.15 -6.62 -10.06
CA VAL A 244 1.30 -6.49 -9.83
C VAL A 244 1.62 -6.68 -8.34
N HIS A 245 0.85 -6.04 -7.46
CA HIS A 245 0.98 -6.17 -6.00
C HIS A 245 0.74 -7.61 -5.54
N HIS A 246 -0.38 -8.20 -5.92
CA HIS A 246 -0.72 -9.59 -5.59
C HIS A 246 0.35 -10.56 -6.08
N SER A 247 0.82 -10.39 -7.33
CA SER A 247 1.91 -11.21 -7.89
C SER A 247 3.23 -11.04 -7.14
N LEU A 248 3.51 -9.87 -6.56
CA LEU A 248 4.69 -9.64 -5.73
C LEU A 248 4.57 -10.42 -4.42
N PHE A 249 3.44 -10.28 -3.71
CA PHE A 249 3.25 -10.90 -2.41
C PHE A 249 3.17 -12.44 -2.48
N LEU A 250 2.63 -13.02 -3.56
CA LEU A 250 2.70 -14.47 -3.82
C LEU A 250 4.12 -15.06 -3.79
N HIS A 251 5.16 -14.25 -4.01
CA HIS A 251 6.55 -14.69 -3.98
C HIS A 251 7.33 -14.20 -2.76
N VAL A 252 6.70 -13.43 -1.88
CA VAL A 252 7.27 -12.95 -0.63
C VAL A 252 7.06 -14.03 0.44
N THR A 253 8.12 -14.44 1.11
CA THR A 253 8.04 -15.41 2.22
C THR A 253 7.99 -14.71 3.59
N LYS A 254 8.47 -13.47 3.66
CA LYS A 254 8.55 -12.68 4.90
C LYS A 254 8.47 -11.19 4.59
N ALA A 255 7.37 -10.56 5.01
CA ALA A 255 7.15 -9.13 4.83
C ALA A 255 7.98 -8.29 5.80
N THR A 256 9.14 -7.79 5.36
CA THR A 256 9.96 -6.92 6.20
C THR A 256 9.26 -5.59 6.49
N ARG A 257 9.66 -4.91 7.57
CA ARG A 257 9.12 -3.60 7.91
C ARG A 257 9.26 -2.60 6.75
N LEU A 258 10.45 -2.52 6.14
CA LEU A 258 10.72 -1.56 5.06
C LEU A 258 9.81 -1.83 3.85
N MET A 259 9.54 -3.09 3.53
CA MET A 259 8.52 -3.45 2.54
C MET A 259 7.14 -2.93 2.97
N GLY A 260 6.73 -3.13 4.22
CA GLY A 260 5.46 -2.56 4.73
C GLY A 260 5.37 -1.03 4.66
N LEU A 261 6.50 -0.33 4.81
CA LEU A 261 6.56 1.13 4.63
C LEU A 261 6.35 1.52 3.17
N PHE A 262 7.06 0.89 2.25
CA PHE A 262 6.85 1.13 0.82
C PHE A 262 5.45 0.71 0.37
N ASN A 263 4.88 -0.37 0.93
CA ASN A 263 3.48 -0.73 0.72
C ASN A 263 2.55 0.41 1.13
N THR A 264 2.75 0.97 2.33
CA THR A 264 1.95 2.10 2.83
C THR A 264 2.01 3.31 1.89
N PHE A 265 3.20 3.64 1.38
CA PHE A 265 3.34 4.73 0.41
C PHE A 265 2.70 4.40 -0.94
N SER A 266 2.89 3.18 -1.45
CA SER A 266 2.23 2.73 -2.68
C SER A 266 0.71 2.88 -2.56
N LEU A 267 0.11 2.36 -1.48
CA LEU A 267 -1.33 2.46 -1.23
C LEU A 267 -1.82 3.90 -1.05
N ALA A 268 -1.02 4.77 -0.44
CA ALA A 268 -1.35 6.19 -0.31
C ALA A 268 -1.45 6.89 -1.68
N PHE A 269 -0.60 6.54 -2.64
CA PHE A 269 -0.68 7.05 -4.01
C PHE A 269 -1.79 6.36 -4.82
N VAL A 270 -2.01 5.05 -4.64
CA VAL A 270 -3.15 4.33 -5.23
C VAL A 270 -4.48 4.97 -4.79
N GLY A 271 -4.59 5.36 -3.53
CA GLY A 271 -5.76 6.11 -3.02
C GLY A 271 -6.00 7.46 -3.69
N GLY A 272 -5.01 8.01 -4.39
CA GLY A 272 -5.14 9.23 -5.19
C GLY A 272 -5.57 9.00 -6.64
N LEU A 273 -5.72 7.75 -7.10
CA LEU A 273 -6.13 7.45 -8.47
C LEU A 273 -7.52 8.00 -8.84
N PRO A 274 -8.55 7.98 -7.97
CA PRO A 274 -9.84 8.59 -8.31
C PRO A 274 -9.70 10.08 -8.68
N LEU A 275 -8.90 10.83 -7.92
CA LEU A 275 -8.59 12.22 -8.21
C LEU A 275 -7.87 12.39 -9.56
N ALA A 276 -6.91 11.51 -9.87
CA ALA A 276 -6.19 11.53 -11.13
C ALA A 276 -7.13 11.42 -12.33
N TYR A 277 -8.06 10.47 -12.29
CA TYR A 277 -8.99 10.21 -13.39
C TYR A 277 -10.08 11.27 -13.50
N GLN A 278 -10.61 11.76 -12.38
CA GLN A 278 -11.59 12.84 -12.38
C GLN A 278 -11.00 14.14 -12.99
N LEU A 279 -9.78 14.51 -12.60
CA LEU A 279 -9.11 15.71 -13.13
C LEU A 279 -8.86 15.64 -14.64
N THR A 280 -8.60 14.45 -15.19
CA THR A 280 -8.38 14.31 -16.64
C THR A 280 -9.65 14.50 -17.48
N HIS A 281 -10.83 14.41 -16.88
CA HIS A 281 -12.12 14.59 -17.55
C HIS A 281 -12.70 16.00 -17.39
N GLU A 282 -12.43 16.66 -16.27
CA GLU A 282 -13.02 17.96 -15.93
C GLU A 282 -12.61 19.11 -16.88
N PHE A 283 -11.41 19.05 -17.47
CA PHE A 283 -10.85 20.18 -18.22
C PHE A 283 -11.09 20.08 -19.74
N PRO A 284 -11.34 21.21 -20.44
CA PRO A 284 -11.53 21.21 -21.88
C PRO A 284 -10.32 20.68 -22.65
N ARG A 285 -10.59 19.94 -23.72
CA ARG A 285 -9.55 19.41 -24.62
C ARG A 285 -8.66 20.50 -25.21
N GLY A 286 -7.36 20.28 -25.18
CA GLY A 286 -6.31 21.20 -25.63
C GLY A 286 -6.02 22.35 -24.66
N SER A 287 -6.66 22.38 -23.48
CA SER A 287 -6.37 23.39 -22.46
C SER A 287 -5.06 23.08 -21.72
N ARG A 288 -4.44 24.13 -21.16
CA ARG A 288 -3.27 23.96 -20.30
C ARG A 288 -3.60 23.13 -19.05
N ASN A 289 -4.81 23.28 -18.52
CA ASN A 289 -5.24 22.56 -17.32
C ASN A 289 -5.40 21.06 -17.58
N GLU A 290 -5.86 20.66 -18.77
CA GLU A 290 -5.90 19.24 -19.18
C GLU A 290 -4.48 18.64 -19.23
N LEU A 291 -3.50 19.38 -19.76
CA LEU A 291 -2.10 18.95 -19.75
C LEU A 291 -1.58 18.74 -18.32
N GLU A 292 -1.84 19.71 -17.43
CA GLU A 292 -1.43 19.63 -16.03
C GLU A 292 -2.15 18.47 -15.30
N ALA A 293 -3.42 18.19 -15.61
CA ALA A 293 -4.15 17.04 -15.10
C ALA A 293 -3.53 15.70 -15.53
N VAL A 294 -3.24 15.54 -16.84
CA VAL A 294 -2.55 14.34 -17.36
C VAL A 294 -1.20 14.13 -16.68
N GLN A 295 -0.45 15.21 -16.46
CA GLN A 295 0.83 15.16 -15.76
C GLN A 295 0.69 14.72 -14.30
N ILE A 296 -0.31 15.25 -13.58
CA ILE A 296 -0.63 14.83 -12.20
C ILE A 296 -0.99 13.34 -12.18
N SER A 297 -1.80 12.85 -13.12
CA SER A 297 -2.16 11.44 -13.22
C SER A 297 -0.94 10.54 -13.46
N CYS A 298 -0.03 10.95 -14.33
CA CYS A 298 1.23 10.23 -14.56
C CYS A 298 2.09 10.18 -13.28
N VAL A 299 2.19 11.29 -12.53
CA VAL A 299 2.94 11.34 -11.28
C VAL A 299 2.35 10.41 -10.23
N ILE A 300 1.02 10.37 -10.09
CA ILE A 300 0.34 9.49 -9.12
C ILE A 300 0.58 8.01 -9.48
N ILE A 301 0.37 7.63 -10.74
CA ILE A 301 0.60 6.26 -11.23
C ILE A 301 2.07 5.86 -11.08
N PHE A 302 3.00 6.78 -11.41
CA PHE A 302 4.43 6.57 -11.27
C PHE A 302 4.81 6.24 -9.82
N PHE A 303 4.41 7.07 -8.85
CA PHE A 303 4.75 6.82 -7.45
C PHE A 303 4.05 5.58 -6.89
N ALA A 304 2.79 5.32 -7.27
CA ALA A 304 2.07 4.10 -6.90
C ALA A 304 2.87 2.84 -7.29
N GLY A 305 3.34 2.76 -8.54
CA GLY A 305 4.14 1.64 -9.03
C GLY A 305 5.60 1.65 -8.54
N LEU A 306 6.23 2.82 -8.41
CA LEU A 306 7.63 2.95 -7.98
C LEU A 306 7.83 2.35 -6.59
N PHE A 307 6.89 2.57 -5.67
CA PHE A 307 6.99 2.00 -4.33
C PHE A 307 6.79 0.48 -4.33
N GLN A 308 6.01 -0.09 -5.26
CA GLN A 308 5.96 -1.55 -5.45
C GLN A 308 7.29 -2.10 -5.96
N LEU A 309 7.91 -1.43 -6.93
CA LEU A 309 9.25 -1.78 -7.39
C LEU A 309 10.30 -1.64 -6.27
N ALA A 310 10.19 -0.62 -5.42
CA ALA A 310 11.07 -0.44 -4.26
C ALA A 310 10.90 -1.56 -3.22
N MET A 311 9.68 -2.09 -3.02
CA MET A 311 9.45 -3.28 -2.19
C MET A 311 10.20 -4.49 -2.75
N TRP A 312 10.09 -4.73 -4.06
CA TRP A 312 10.79 -5.81 -4.74
C TRP A 312 12.31 -5.71 -4.62
N VAL A 313 12.88 -4.53 -4.90
CA VAL A 313 14.31 -4.26 -4.74
C VAL A 313 14.76 -4.45 -3.29
N THR A 314 13.92 -4.06 -2.33
CA THR A 314 14.19 -4.29 -0.90
C THR A 314 14.21 -5.78 -0.56
N ALA A 315 13.25 -6.54 -1.09
CA ALA A 315 13.19 -7.98 -0.90
C ALA A 315 14.43 -8.68 -1.49
N LEU A 316 14.92 -8.24 -2.66
CA LEU A 316 16.13 -8.78 -3.28
C LEU A 316 17.41 -8.57 -2.46
N PHE A 317 17.51 -7.52 -1.63
CA PHE A 317 18.68 -7.35 -0.75
C PHE A 317 18.81 -8.45 0.31
N THR A 318 17.73 -9.15 0.66
CA THR A 318 17.72 -10.25 1.63
C THR A 318 17.02 -11.48 1.04
N GLU A 319 17.30 -11.77 -0.24
CA GLU A 319 16.54 -12.73 -1.05
C GLU A 319 16.43 -14.16 -0.47
N ARG A 320 17.35 -14.56 0.43
CA ARG A 320 17.30 -15.87 1.09
C ARG A 320 16.18 -15.99 2.11
N GLU A 321 15.84 -14.89 2.79
CA GLU A 321 14.83 -14.88 3.85
C GLU A 321 13.46 -14.38 3.39
N THR A 322 13.44 -13.46 2.42
CA THR A 322 12.25 -12.69 2.03
C THR A 322 11.57 -13.19 0.76
N LEU A 323 12.26 -13.98 -0.08
CA LEU A 323 11.79 -14.36 -1.41
C LEU A 323 11.89 -15.87 -1.67
N HIS A 324 10.91 -16.37 -2.43
CA HIS A 324 10.90 -17.73 -2.96
C HIS A 324 12.05 -17.95 -3.97
N PRO A 325 12.69 -19.13 -4.02
CA PRO A 325 13.81 -19.43 -4.92
C PRO A 325 13.62 -19.07 -6.40
N TYR A 326 12.40 -19.16 -6.94
CA TYR A 326 12.10 -18.91 -8.36
C TYR A 326 12.33 -17.47 -8.82
N VAL A 327 12.28 -16.49 -7.91
CA VAL A 327 12.35 -15.06 -8.23
C VAL A 327 13.64 -14.39 -7.73
N ARG A 328 14.54 -15.15 -7.10
CA ARG A 328 15.89 -14.71 -6.70
C ARG A 328 16.74 -14.31 -7.90
N TYR A 329 17.90 -13.68 -7.67
CA TYR A 329 18.82 -13.38 -8.76
C TYR A 329 19.17 -14.65 -9.56
N GLY A 330 18.96 -14.59 -10.89
CA GLY A 330 19.15 -15.75 -11.78
C GLY A 330 17.99 -16.75 -11.80
N GLY A 331 16.93 -16.52 -11.03
CA GLY A 331 15.71 -17.33 -11.02
C GLY A 331 14.91 -17.22 -12.33
N ARG A 332 14.12 -18.25 -12.63
CA ARG A 332 13.32 -18.35 -13.87
C ARG A 332 12.34 -17.19 -14.04
N GLU A 333 11.74 -16.73 -12.94
CA GLU A 333 10.70 -15.70 -12.94
C GLU A 333 11.23 -14.30 -12.55
N HIS A 334 12.53 -14.17 -12.25
CA HIS A 334 13.13 -12.90 -11.79
C HIS A 334 12.96 -11.77 -12.81
N ALA A 335 13.35 -12.01 -14.06
CA ALA A 335 13.26 -11.01 -15.12
C ALA A 335 11.81 -10.64 -15.45
N PHE A 336 10.90 -11.62 -15.36
CA PHE A 336 9.47 -11.41 -15.59
C PHE A 336 8.85 -10.56 -14.47
N MET A 337 9.15 -10.85 -13.21
CA MET A 337 8.70 -10.04 -12.07
C MET A 337 9.24 -8.61 -12.13
N LEU A 338 10.52 -8.44 -12.45
CA LEU A 338 11.10 -7.11 -12.63
C LEU A 338 10.39 -6.32 -13.73
N ALA A 339 10.16 -6.94 -14.90
CA ALA A 339 9.45 -6.30 -16.00
C ALA A 339 7.99 -5.95 -15.63
N LYS A 340 7.31 -6.83 -14.89
CA LYS A 340 5.94 -6.61 -14.41
C LYS A 340 5.85 -5.38 -13.50
N LEU A 341 6.78 -5.27 -12.55
CA LEU A 341 6.85 -4.17 -11.57
C LEU A 341 7.36 -2.85 -12.17
N SER A 342 8.19 -2.91 -13.21
CA SER A 342 8.74 -1.71 -13.85
C SER A 342 7.85 -1.13 -14.95
N LEU A 343 6.90 -1.90 -15.49
CA LEU A 343 6.06 -1.50 -16.63
C LEU A 343 5.32 -0.18 -16.38
N TYR A 344 4.52 -0.09 -15.30
CA TYR A 344 3.79 1.14 -14.97
C TYR A 344 4.70 2.34 -14.69
N PRO A 345 5.72 2.23 -13.82
CA PRO A 345 6.66 3.33 -13.59
C PRO A 345 7.34 3.82 -14.87
N CYS A 346 7.81 2.91 -15.73
CA CYS A 346 8.48 3.29 -16.98
C CYS A 346 7.52 3.96 -17.96
N VAL A 347 6.31 3.42 -18.12
CA VAL A 347 5.32 4.00 -19.05
C VAL A 347 4.81 5.33 -18.53
N ALA A 348 4.47 5.46 -17.25
CA ALA A 348 4.02 6.72 -16.66
C ALA A 348 5.09 7.82 -16.74
N LEU A 349 6.36 7.47 -16.46
CA LEU A 349 7.48 8.40 -16.61
C LEU A 349 7.69 8.80 -18.08
N GLY A 350 7.62 7.83 -19.00
CA GLY A 350 7.69 8.08 -20.43
C GLY A 350 6.60 9.04 -20.89
N THR A 351 5.35 8.75 -20.57
CA THR A 351 4.19 9.61 -20.87
C THR A 351 4.38 11.02 -20.30
N PHE A 352 4.83 11.15 -19.05
CA PHE A 352 5.13 12.45 -18.45
C PHE A 352 6.17 13.23 -19.26
N VAL A 353 7.33 12.62 -19.55
CA VAL A 353 8.40 13.25 -20.34
C VAL A 353 7.89 13.64 -21.73
N PHE A 354 7.13 12.77 -22.40
CA PHE A 354 6.54 13.07 -23.69
C PHE A 354 5.53 14.21 -23.61
N THR A 355 4.71 14.31 -22.57
CA THR A 355 3.78 15.44 -22.40
C THR A 355 4.51 16.77 -22.20
N CYS A 356 5.68 16.76 -21.55
CA CYS A 356 6.53 17.95 -21.41
C CYS A 356 7.15 18.41 -22.74
N VAL A 357 7.49 17.47 -23.62
CA VAL A 357 8.14 17.77 -24.91
C VAL A 357 7.12 18.02 -26.03
N LEU A 358 6.06 17.21 -26.11
CA LEU A 358 4.99 17.25 -27.12
C LEU A 358 3.65 17.62 -26.47
N SER A 359 3.56 18.84 -25.93
CA SER A 359 2.36 19.34 -25.24
C SER A 359 1.07 19.25 -26.06
N ARG A 360 1.17 19.29 -27.40
CA ARG A 360 0.02 19.20 -28.33
C ARG A 360 -0.64 17.82 -28.38
N PHE A 361 0.08 16.75 -28.04
CA PHE A 361 -0.39 15.36 -28.17
C PHE A 361 -0.54 14.63 -26.83
N SER A 362 -0.46 15.36 -25.70
CA SER A 362 -0.46 14.79 -24.35
C SER A 362 -1.60 13.80 -24.08
N THR A 363 -2.83 14.18 -24.45
CA THR A 363 -4.05 13.40 -24.22
C THR A 363 -4.10 12.13 -25.04
N SER A 364 -3.74 12.22 -26.32
CA SER A 364 -3.66 11.06 -27.20
C SER A 364 -2.63 10.05 -26.71
N ILE A 365 -1.48 10.53 -26.21
CA ILE A 365 -0.44 9.67 -25.62
C ILE A 365 -0.94 9.02 -24.34
N PHE A 366 -1.66 9.77 -23.49
CA PHE A 366 -2.23 9.26 -22.26
C PHE A 366 -3.27 8.14 -22.51
N HIS A 367 -4.24 8.36 -23.41
CA HIS A 367 -5.20 7.31 -23.78
C HIS A 367 -4.52 6.11 -24.45
N MET A 368 -3.49 6.35 -25.27
CA MET A 368 -2.71 5.26 -25.86
C MET A 368 -1.96 4.44 -24.81
N MET A 369 -1.48 5.09 -23.75
CA MET A 369 -0.94 4.40 -22.57
C MET A 369 -2.00 3.55 -21.87
N GLU A 370 -3.17 4.13 -21.56
CA GLU A 370 -4.23 3.42 -20.83
C GLU A 370 -4.71 2.17 -21.58
N ILE A 371 -4.84 2.25 -22.89
CA ILE A 371 -5.22 1.11 -23.73
C ILE A 371 -4.04 0.16 -23.92
N GLY A 372 -2.85 0.68 -24.19
CA GLY A 372 -1.67 -0.11 -24.54
C GLY A 372 -1.08 -0.93 -23.39
N VAL A 373 -1.12 -0.42 -22.16
CA VAL A 373 -0.53 -1.11 -20.99
C VAL A 373 -1.21 -2.46 -20.69
N PRO A 374 -2.56 -2.56 -20.64
CA PRO A 374 -3.23 -3.86 -20.49
C PRO A 374 -2.81 -4.90 -21.54
N PHE A 375 -2.70 -4.51 -22.81
CA PHE A 375 -2.19 -5.40 -23.85
C PHE A 375 -0.74 -5.80 -23.60
N ALA A 376 0.11 -4.85 -23.21
CA ALA A 376 1.50 -5.12 -22.86
C ALA A 376 1.63 -6.11 -21.69
N PHE A 377 0.74 -6.06 -20.70
CA PHE A 377 0.67 -7.03 -19.61
C PHE A 377 0.30 -8.45 -20.09
N LEU A 378 -0.67 -8.57 -21.00
CA LEU A 378 -1.08 -9.86 -21.56
C LEU A 378 0.06 -10.55 -22.32
N VAL A 379 0.83 -9.79 -23.10
CA VAL A 379 1.96 -10.32 -23.88
C VAL A 379 3.31 -10.20 -23.16
N LEU A 380 3.33 -9.75 -21.89
CA LEU A 380 4.56 -9.41 -21.17
C LEU A 380 5.57 -10.56 -21.16
N ARG A 381 5.09 -11.79 -20.98
CA ARG A 381 5.96 -12.98 -20.93
C ARG A 381 6.67 -13.24 -22.26
N LEU A 382 5.96 -13.02 -23.37
CA LEU A 382 6.53 -13.13 -24.72
C LEU A 382 7.54 -11.99 -24.95
N LEU A 383 7.17 -10.75 -24.62
CA LEU A 383 8.03 -9.58 -24.78
C LEU A 383 9.35 -9.72 -24.01
N VAL A 384 9.29 -10.15 -22.75
CA VAL A 384 10.49 -10.38 -21.92
C VAL A 384 11.36 -11.48 -22.51
N ARG A 385 10.77 -12.59 -22.97
CA ARG A 385 11.53 -13.71 -23.55
C ARG A 385 12.24 -13.29 -24.84
N VAL A 386 11.56 -12.57 -25.72
CA VAL A 386 12.13 -12.02 -26.96
C VAL A 386 13.24 -11.01 -26.65
N ALA A 387 13.00 -10.08 -25.72
CA ALA A 387 13.98 -9.08 -25.33
C ALA A 387 15.25 -9.69 -24.74
N LEU A 388 15.12 -10.72 -23.89
CA LEU A 388 16.27 -11.44 -23.33
C LEU A 388 17.09 -12.18 -24.40
N VAL A 389 16.42 -12.79 -25.40
CA VAL A 389 17.09 -13.42 -26.54
C VAL A 389 17.84 -12.38 -27.38
N LEU A 390 17.21 -11.25 -27.70
CA LEU A 390 17.83 -10.16 -28.44
C LEU A 390 19.03 -9.56 -27.69
N LEU A 391 18.90 -9.35 -26.37
CA LEU A 391 20.00 -8.87 -25.53
C LEU A 391 21.17 -9.86 -25.50
N ARG A 392 20.90 -11.16 -25.37
CA ARG A 392 21.95 -12.20 -25.44
C ARG A 392 22.63 -12.20 -26.81
N TRP A 393 21.85 -12.08 -27.89
CA TRP A 393 22.39 -12.01 -29.25
C TRP A 393 23.26 -10.77 -29.47
N LEU A 394 22.86 -9.60 -28.96
CA LEU A 394 23.61 -8.34 -29.08
C LEU A 394 24.89 -8.30 -28.23
N PHE A 395 24.83 -8.79 -26.98
CA PHE A 395 25.93 -8.64 -26.01
C PHE A 395 26.82 -9.88 -25.87
N CYS A 396 26.43 -11.04 -26.41
CA CYS A 396 27.27 -12.25 -26.50
C CYS A 396 27.28 -12.78 -27.94
N PRO A 397 28.08 -12.19 -28.85
CA PRO A 397 28.06 -12.55 -30.27
C PRO A 397 28.64 -13.94 -30.60
N ALA A 398 29.15 -14.70 -29.62
CA ALA A 398 29.74 -16.01 -29.89
C ALA A 398 29.72 -16.94 -28.66
N ARG A 399 28.75 -17.85 -28.65
CA ARG A 399 29.04 -19.28 -28.46
C ARG A 399 28.00 -20.08 -29.24
N ASN A 400 28.32 -20.33 -30.51
CA ASN A 400 27.79 -21.48 -31.22
C ASN A 400 28.39 -22.72 -30.53
N ASP A 401 27.80 -23.15 -29.41
CA ASP A 401 27.80 -24.56 -29.07
C ASP A 401 26.43 -25.08 -29.50
N LEU A 402 26.38 -25.59 -30.73
CA LEU A 402 25.58 -26.77 -30.99
C LEU A 402 26.05 -27.81 -29.96
N ASP A 403 25.11 -28.27 -29.12
CA ASP A 403 25.24 -29.25 -28.02
C ASP A 403 25.22 -28.68 -26.59
N SER A 404 24.04 -28.22 -26.17
CA SER A 404 23.50 -28.47 -24.81
C SER A 404 22.10 -27.86 -24.68
N VAL A 405 21.14 -28.47 -25.36
CA VAL A 405 19.76 -28.45 -24.89
C VAL A 405 19.67 -29.65 -23.94
N PRO A 406 19.60 -29.50 -22.61
CA PRO A 406 18.86 -30.49 -21.85
C PRO A 406 17.40 -30.24 -22.22
N VAL A 407 16.90 -31.08 -23.12
CA VAL A 407 15.47 -31.38 -23.16
C VAL A 407 15.20 -32.10 -21.85
N GLU A 408 14.90 -31.33 -20.79
CA GLU A 408 14.11 -31.87 -19.69
C GLU A 408 12.65 -31.75 -20.12
N GLU A 409 12.24 -32.72 -20.95
CA GLU A 409 10.91 -33.28 -20.87
C GLU A 409 10.77 -33.91 -19.48
N GLU A 410 10.19 -33.18 -18.54
CA GLU A 410 9.56 -33.79 -17.36
C GLU A 410 8.10 -33.33 -17.33
N ASP A 411 7.34 -33.85 -18.30
CA ASP A 411 5.92 -34.11 -18.10
C ASP A 411 5.80 -35.59 -17.71
N SER A 412 5.78 -35.90 -16.42
CA SER A 412 4.99 -37.02 -15.90
C SER A 412 4.89 -37.00 -14.37
N GLN A 413 3.64 -36.93 -13.92
CA GLN A 413 3.13 -37.35 -12.61
C GLN A 413 3.20 -36.32 -11.45
N LEU A 414 2.29 -35.35 -11.52
CA LEU A 414 1.47 -35.03 -10.35
C LEU A 414 0.74 -36.32 -9.89
N PRO A 415 0.90 -36.80 -8.65
CA PRO A 415 -0.04 -37.76 -8.12
C PRO A 415 -1.36 -37.01 -7.83
N ILE A 416 -2.31 -37.13 -8.75
CA ILE A 416 -3.73 -36.97 -8.47
C ILE A 416 -4.12 -38.16 -7.59
N ASN A 417 -3.96 -37.99 -6.27
CA ASN A 417 -4.72 -38.67 -5.23
C ASN A 417 -4.27 -38.10 -3.88
N ASP A 418 -4.97 -37.06 -3.44
CA ASP A 418 -5.34 -36.82 -2.03
C ASP A 418 -6.41 -35.72 -1.97
N ILE A 419 -7.45 -35.91 -2.80
CA ILE A 419 -8.78 -35.33 -2.58
C ILE A 419 -9.73 -36.53 -2.62
N VAL A 420 -9.84 -37.21 -1.48
CA VAL A 420 -11.02 -37.87 -0.90
C VAL A 420 -10.49 -38.74 0.25
N THR A 421 -10.50 -38.17 1.46
CA THR A 421 -11.14 -38.72 2.68
C THR A 421 -11.07 -37.68 3.79
#